data_AF-A0AAW9IZ07-F1
#
_entry.id   AF-A0AAW9IZ07-F1
#
_cell.length_a   1.000
_cell.length_b   1.000
_cell.length_c   1.000
_cell.angle_alpha   90.00
_cell.angle_beta   90.00
_cell.angle_gamma   90.00
#
_symmetry.space_group_name_H-M   'P 1'
#
loop_
_entity.id
_entity.type
_entity.pdbx_description
1 polymer ?
#
loop_
_entity_poly.entity_id
_entity_poly.type
_entity_poly.pdbx_seq_one_letter_code
_entity_poly.pdbx_strand_id
1 'polypeptide(L)'
;AEIMEQSSEELQIRIIKLFDFEAIVQFFSYMPNDDIADILGNLPIRMRKDLLKLMKTGDIKKLQELLGYAEDSAGGIMTTEYIALNGALSIVESLKKIKEIGPRTEVIETIFILNKRKELIGTADLRDILV
;
A
#
# COMPACT_ATOMS: atom_id res chain seq x y z
N ALA A 1 -13.02 5.45 1.38
CA ALA A 1 -11.76 4.74 1.61
C ALA A 1 -11.77 4.30 3.07
N GLU A 2 -11.44 5.20 4.00
CA GLU A 2 -11.39 4.97 5.45
C GLU A 2 -12.50 4.11 6.08
N ILE A 3 -13.79 4.38 5.79
CA ILE A 3 -14.89 3.55 6.32
C ILE A 3 -14.76 2.08 5.86
N MET A 4 -14.35 1.85 4.61
CA MET A 4 -14.19 0.52 4.03
C MET A 4 -12.97 -0.21 4.60
N GLU A 5 -11.85 0.50 4.79
CA GLU A 5 -10.62 0.00 5.41
C GLU A 5 -10.89 -0.49 6.84
N GLN A 6 -11.59 0.31 7.64
CA GLN A 6 -11.87 0.02 9.05
C GLN A 6 -13.12 -0.86 9.27
N SER A 7 -13.79 -1.28 8.18
CA SER A 7 -14.99 -2.12 8.26
C SER A 7 -14.64 -3.59 8.45
N SER A 8 -15.53 -4.34 9.10
CA SER A 8 -15.43 -5.81 9.10
C SER A 8 -15.55 -6.37 7.67
N GLU A 9 -14.96 -7.54 7.44
CA GLU A 9 -15.02 -8.25 6.15
C GLU A 9 -16.47 -8.42 5.64
N GLU A 10 -17.39 -8.75 6.55
CA GLU A 10 -18.81 -8.88 6.22
C GLU A 10 -19.40 -7.57 5.66
N LEU A 11 -19.04 -6.43 6.27
CA LEU A 11 -19.49 -5.12 5.83
C LEU A 11 -18.81 -4.71 4.52
N GLN A 12 -17.52 -4.98 4.34
CA GLN A 12 -16.80 -4.75 3.08
C GLN A 12 -17.47 -5.50 1.91
N ILE A 13 -17.78 -6.80 2.09
CA ILE A 13 -18.47 -7.61 1.09
C ILE A 13 -19.87 -7.04 0.78
N ARG A 14 -20.60 -6.57 1.81
CA ARG A 14 -21.90 -5.94 1.61
C ARG A 14 -21.79 -4.65 0.82
N ILE A 15 -20.81 -3.79 1.13
CA ILE A 15 -20.55 -2.55 0.40
C ILE A 15 -20.27 -2.87 -1.07
N ILE A 16 -19.37 -3.82 -1.36
CA ILE A 16 -19.02 -4.19 -2.74
C ILE A 16 -20.23 -4.67 -3.55
N LYS A 17 -21.19 -5.34 -2.91
CA LYS A 17 -22.42 -5.79 -3.57
C LYS A 17 -23.45 -4.67 -3.82
N LEU A 18 -23.30 -3.52 -3.18
CA LEU A 18 -24.23 -2.39 -3.30
C LEU A 18 -23.84 -1.39 -4.39
N PHE A 19 -22.58 -1.40 -4.82
CA PHE A 19 -22.07 -0.50 -5.86
C PHE A 19 -21.70 -1.28 -7.12
N ASP A 20 -21.63 -0.57 -8.25
CA ASP A 20 -21.05 -1.10 -9.48
C ASP A 20 -19.53 -1.22 -9.35
N PHE A 21 -18.92 -2.04 -10.21
CA PHE A 21 -17.48 -2.31 -10.11
C PHE A 21 -16.64 -1.08 -10.45
N GLU A 22 -17.13 -0.19 -11.30
CA GLU A 22 -16.50 1.09 -11.61
C GLU A 22 -16.38 1.99 -10.37
N ALA A 23 -17.45 2.12 -9.56
CA ALA A 23 -17.38 2.87 -8.31
C ALA A 23 -16.44 2.20 -7.29
N ILE A 24 -16.45 0.86 -7.19
CA ILE A 24 -15.52 0.15 -6.31
C ILE A 24 -14.06 0.40 -6.71
N VAL A 25 -13.74 0.33 -8.00
CA VAL A 25 -12.39 0.62 -8.51
C VAL A 25 -12.02 2.08 -8.25
N GLN A 26 -12.98 3.00 -8.33
CA GLN A 26 -12.76 4.38 -7.95
C GLN A 26 -12.44 4.52 -6.45
N PHE A 27 -13.14 3.81 -5.56
CA PHE A 27 -12.82 3.81 -4.13
C PHE A 27 -11.44 3.23 -3.84
N PHE A 28 -11.08 2.12 -4.49
CA PHE A 28 -9.74 1.52 -4.39
C PHE A 28 -8.63 2.49 -4.81
N SER A 29 -8.88 3.45 -5.70
CA SER A 29 -7.87 4.46 -6.07
C SER A 29 -7.47 5.41 -4.93
N TYR A 30 -8.21 5.40 -3.83
CA TYR A 30 -7.95 6.19 -2.62
C TYR A 30 -7.51 5.33 -1.42
N MET A 31 -7.24 4.05 -1.63
CA MET A 31 -6.89 3.08 -0.57
C MET A 31 -5.45 2.57 -0.75
N PRO A 32 -4.76 2.20 0.34
CA PRO A 32 -3.51 1.44 0.29
C PRO A 32 -3.67 0.09 -0.43
N ASN A 33 -2.58 -0.39 -1.05
CA ASN A 33 -2.62 -1.63 -1.83
C ASN A 33 -2.84 -2.88 -0.96
N ASP A 34 -2.35 -2.85 0.28
CA ASP A 34 -2.54 -3.90 1.28
C ASP A 34 -4.02 -4.06 1.66
N ASP A 35 -4.71 -2.98 2.03
CA ASP A 35 -6.14 -3.04 2.32
C ASP A 35 -6.97 -3.55 1.13
N ILE A 36 -6.61 -3.13 -0.09
CA ILE A 36 -7.27 -3.63 -1.30
C ILE A 36 -6.99 -5.12 -1.48
N ALA A 37 -5.75 -5.58 -1.21
CA ALA A 37 -5.38 -6.99 -1.32
C ALA A 37 -6.20 -7.84 -0.34
N ASP A 38 -6.39 -7.39 0.90
CA ASP A 38 -7.21 -8.08 1.91
C ASP A 38 -8.67 -8.17 1.48
N ILE A 39 -9.25 -7.05 1.05
CA ILE A 39 -10.63 -7.00 0.54
C ILE A 39 -10.79 -7.97 -0.64
N LEU A 40 -9.88 -7.92 -1.62
CA LEU A 40 -9.91 -8.81 -2.78
C LEU A 40 -9.72 -10.27 -2.36
N GLY A 41 -8.88 -10.54 -1.36
CA GLY A 41 -8.61 -11.84 -0.73
C GLY A 41 -9.87 -12.52 -0.21
N ASN A 42 -10.80 -11.74 0.32
CA ASN A 42 -12.08 -12.20 0.87
C ASN A 42 -13.19 -12.35 -0.18
N LEU A 43 -12.99 -11.84 -1.39
CA LEU A 43 -13.97 -11.97 -2.47
C LEU A 43 -13.91 -13.33 -3.19
N PRO A 44 -15.06 -13.81 -3.72
CA PRO A 44 -15.10 -14.92 -4.66
C PRO A 44 -14.21 -14.66 -5.87
N ILE A 45 -13.51 -15.70 -6.33
CA ILE A 45 -12.51 -15.65 -7.42
C ILE A 45 -13.02 -14.90 -8.66
N ARG A 46 -14.31 -15.09 -9.03
CA ARG A 46 -14.90 -14.43 -10.19
C ARG A 46 -14.97 -12.90 -10.01
N MET A 47 -15.49 -12.44 -8.87
CA MET A 47 -15.59 -11.00 -8.57
C MET A 47 -14.21 -10.35 -8.49
N ARG A 48 -13.25 -11.01 -7.82
CA ARG A 48 -11.86 -10.55 -7.76
C ARG A 48 -11.27 -10.33 -9.15
N LYS A 49 -11.43 -11.30 -10.05
CA LYS A 49 -10.92 -11.20 -11.43
C LYS A 49 -11.57 -10.06 -12.21
N ASP A 50 -12.86 -9.83 -12.01
CA ASP A 50 -13.57 -8.79 -12.75
C ASP A 50 -13.20 -7.38 -12.24
N LEU A 51 -13.02 -7.20 -10.92
CA LEU A 51 -12.48 -5.96 -10.36
C LEU A 51 -11.04 -5.69 -10.84
N LEU A 52 -10.15 -6.69 -10.78
CA LEU A 52 -8.75 -6.54 -11.23
C LEU A 52 -8.64 -6.12 -12.71
N LYS A 53 -9.56 -6.56 -13.59
CA LYS A 53 -9.55 -6.17 -15.02
C LYS A 53 -9.84 -4.69 -15.25
N LEU A 54 -10.54 -4.04 -14.32
CA LEU A 54 -10.92 -2.63 -14.42
C LEU A 54 -9.86 -1.70 -13.81
N MET A 55 -8.90 -2.25 -13.06
CA MET A 55 -7.82 -1.49 -12.43
C MET A 55 -6.68 -1.17 -13.42
N LYS A 56 -5.84 -0.19 -13.08
CA LYS A 56 -4.66 0.17 -13.87
C LYS A 56 -3.59 -0.92 -13.75
N THR A 57 -2.88 -1.20 -14.84
CA THR A 57 -1.85 -2.28 -14.91
C THR A 57 -0.76 -2.19 -13.84
N GLY A 58 -0.37 -0.97 -13.43
CA GLY A 58 0.64 -0.76 -12.39
C GLY A 58 0.19 -1.27 -11.01
N ASP A 59 -1.07 -1.02 -10.66
CA ASP A 59 -1.64 -1.39 -9.37
C ASP A 59 -1.90 -2.90 -9.30
N ILE A 60 -2.36 -3.50 -10.41
CA ILE A 60 -2.59 -4.95 -10.53
C ILE A 60 -1.35 -5.76 -10.15
N LYS A 61 -0.16 -5.35 -10.60
CA LYS A 61 1.06 -6.12 -10.35
C LYS A 61 1.39 -6.17 -8.85
N LYS A 62 1.28 -5.04 -8.16
CA LYS A 62 1.48 -4.97 -6.70
C LYS A 62 0.44 -5.79 -5.95
N LEU A 63 -0.84 -5.66 -6.34
CA LEU A 63 -1.92 -6.42 -5.73
C LEU A 63 -1.77 -7.93 -5.91
N GLN A 64 -1.32 -8.38 -7.09
CA GLN A 64 -1.06 -9.80 -7.34
C GLN A 64 0.11 -10.34 -6.51
N GLU A 65 1.12 -9.51 -6.27
CA GLU A 65 2.24 -9.86 -5.39
C GLU A 65 1.76 -10.02 -3.94
N LEU A 66 0.99 -9.04 -3.43
CA LEU A 66 0.39 -9.10 -2.09
C LEU A 66 -0.55 -10.29 -1.90
N LEU A 67 -1.48 -10.50 -2.84
CA LEU A 67 -2.39 -11.65 -2.87
C LEU A 67 -1.69 -13.02 -2.98
N GLY A 68 -0.40 -13.04 -3.33
CA GLY A 68 0.40 -14.26 -3.43
C GLY A 68 1.00 -14.71 -2.10
N TYR A 69 1.02 -13.85 -1.08
CA TYR A 69 1.48 -14.20 0.26
C TYR A 69 0.37 -14.89 1.06
N ALA A 70 0.77 -15.71 2.04
CA ALA A 70 -0.17 -16.25 3.01
C ALA A 70 -0.58 -15.13 3.99
N GLU A 71 -1.84 -15.13 4.39
CA GLU A 71 -2.45 -14.12 5.27
C GLU A 71 -1.63 -13.89 6.55
N ASP A 72 -1.30 -14.96 7.29
CA ASP A 72 -0.52 -14.89 8.53
C ASP A 72 1.00 -14.70 8.33
N SER A 73 1.46 -14.47 7.10
CA SER A 73 2.87 -14.26 6.81
C SER A 73 3.26 -12.79 6.88
N ALA A 74 4.55 -12.51 7.02
CA ALA A 74 5.05 -11.13 6.94
C ALA A 74 4.62 -10.43 5.64
N GLY A 75 4.50 -11.16 4.52
CA GLY A 75 4.04 -10.60 3.25
C GLY A 75 2.53 -10.41 3.15
N GLY A 76 1.74 -11.12 3.98
CA GLY A 76 0.29 -10.96 4.05
C GLY A 76 -0.13 -9.75 4.90
N ILE A 77 0.67 -9.40 5.91
CA ILE A 77 0.36 -8.31 6.87
C ILE A 77 1.14 -7.02 6.53
N MET A 78 2.01 -7.02 5.52
CA MET A 78 2.82 -5.83 5.18
C MET A 78 2.07 -4.84 4.30
N THR A 79 2.38 -3.55 4.48
CA THR A 79 2.06 -2.51 3.51
C THR A 79 3.24 -2.25 2.56
N THR A 80 2.95 -1.83 1.33
CA THR A 80 3.97 -1.33 0.40
C THR A 80 4.19 0.17 0.49
N GLU A 81 3.39 0.89 1.29
CA GLU A 81 3.41 2.35 1.40
C GLU A 81 4.39 2.82 2.49
N TYR A 82 5.68 2.59 2.30
CA TYR A 82 6.75 3.03 3.21
C TYR A 82 7.69 4.05 2.55
N ILE A 83 8.39 4.83 3.38
CA ILE A 83 9.46 5.71 2.91
C ILE A 83 10.79 4.97 2.91
N ALA A 84 11.43 4.90 1.75
CA ALA A 84 12.82 4.46 1.63
C ALA A 84 13.70 5.49 0.91
N LEU A 85 14.87 5.74 1.48
CA LEU A 85 15.88 6.66 0.95
C LEU A 85 17.19 5.93 0.65
N ASN A 86 17.98 6.47 -0.28
CA ASN A 86 19.31 5.95 -0.54
C ASN A 86 20.29 6.53 0.49
N GLY A 87 21.11 5.69 1.12
CA GLY A 87 22.09 6.12 2.14
C GLY A 87 23.19 7.06 1.65
N ALA A 88 23.30 7.33 0.35
CA ALA A 88 24.22 8.30 -0.22
C ALA A 88 23.62 9.72 -0.36
N LEU A 89 22.35 9.93 -0.01
CA LEU A 89 21.72 11.26 -0.06
C LEU A 89 22.20 12.12 1.11
N SER A 90 22.40 13.41 0.84
CA SER A 90 22.52 14.41 1.90
C SER A 90 21.21 14.60 2.66
N ILE A 91 21.27 15.21 3.85
CA ILE A 91 20.08 15.55 4.64
C ILE A 91 19.11 16.45 3.85
N VAL A 92 19.63 17.43 3.11
CA VAL A 92 18.81 18.34 2.29
C VAL A 92 18.05 17.58 1.19
N GLU A 93 18.73 16.67 0.49
CA GLU A 93 18.09 15.83 -0.53
C GLU A 93 17.09 14.85 0.07
N SER A 94 17.40 14.30 1.26
CA SER A 94 16.53 13.41 2.00
C SER A 94 15.23 14.10 2.39
N LEU A 95 15.32 15.30 3.00
CA LEU A 95 14.15 16.13 3.33
C LEU A 95 13.32 16.49 2.11
N LYS A 96 13.96 16.79 0.98
CA LYS A 96 13.25 17.05 -0.27
C LYS A 96 12.45 15.84 -0.72
N LYS A 97 13.06 14.65 -0.72
CA LYS A 97 12.37 13.40 -1.08
C LYS A 97 11.24 13.07 -0.11
N ILE A 98 11.45 13.24 1.19
CA ILE A 98 10.41 13.01 2.21
C ILE A 98 9.21 13.94 1.94
N LYS A 99 9.45 15.21 1.61
CA LYS A 99 8.36 16.15 1.26
C LYS A 99 7.62 15.76 -0.03
N GLU A 100 8.31 15.13 -0.99
CA GLU A 100 7.69 14.63 -2.23
C GLU A 100 6.87 13.35 -2.00
N ILE A 101 7.31 12.47 -1.11
CA ILE A 101 6.70 11.15 -0.87
C ILE A 101 5.65 11.20 0.25
N GLY A 102 5.91 11.96 1.32
CA GLY A 102 5.12 12.01 2.55
C GLY A 102 3.62 12.19 2.36
N PRO A 103 3.13 13.02 1.41
CA PRO A 103 1.69 13.13 1.16
C PRO A 103 1.01 11.87 0.60
N ARG A 104 1.77 10.82 0.24
CA ARG A 104 1.28 9.59 -0.39
C ARG A 104 1.36 8.36 0.52
N THR A 105 1.91 8.50 1.72
CA THR A 105 2.09 7.41 2.68
C THR A 105 1.49 7.82 4.01
N GLU A 106 0.84 6.87 4.67
CA GLU A 106 0.26 7.09 5.99
C GLU A 106 1.32 7.13 7.10
N VAL A 107 2.48 6.51 6.87
CA VAL A 107 3.53 6.33 7.88
C VAL A 107 4.84 6.97 7.42
N ILE A 108 5.18 8.11 8.03
CA ILE A 108 6.45 8.82 7.77
C ILE A 108 7.48 8.66 8.90
N GLU A 109 7.14 7.92 9.94
CA GLU A 109 7.91 7.84 11.19
C GLU A 109 9.20 7.05 11.01
N THR A 110 9.11 5.88 10.36
CA THR A 110 10.27 5.03 10.07
C THR A 110 10.69 5.19 8.63
N ILE A 111 11.94 5.60 8.43
CA ILE A 111 12.54 5.80 7.10
C ILE A 111 13.59 4.73 6.88
N PHE A 112 13.36 3.88 5.89
CA PHE A 112 14.25 2.78 5.54
C PHE A 112 15.42 3.30 4.69
N ILE A 113 16.65 2.96 5.09
CA ILE A 113 17.85 3.37 4.37
C ILE A 113 18.35 2.20 3.53
N LEU A 114 18.39 2.42 2.21
CA LEU A 114 18.79 1.41 1.24
C LEU A 114 20.15 1.74 0.62
N ASN A 115 20.89 0.71 0.24
CA ASN A 115 22.07 0.87 -0.59
C ASN A 115 21.73 0.93 -2.10
N LYS A 116 22.75 1.04 -2.96
CA LYS A 116 22.57 1.11 -4.43
C LYS A 116 21.94 -0.16 -5.04
N ARG A 117 22.00 -1.30 -4.35
CA ARG A 117 21.39 -2.57 -4.76
C ARG A 117 19.97 -2.75 -4.21
N LYS A 118 19.40 -1.72 -3.56
CA LYS A 118 18.10 -1.75 -2.86
C LYS A 118 18.05 -2.71 -1.67
N GLU A 119 19.19 -3.03 -1.09
CA GLU A 119 19.25 -3.81 0.15
C GLU A 119 19.09 -2.85 1.34
N LEU A 120 18.31 -3.26 2.35
CA LEU A 120 18.15 -2.53 3.61
C LEU A 120 19.48 -2.52 4.38
N ILE A 121 19.97 -1.34 4.74
CA ILE A 121 21.22 -1.15 5.50
C ILE A 121 21.02 -0.42 6.83
N GLY A 122 19.82 0.08 7.11
CA GLY A 122 19.49 0.72 8.37
C GLY A 122 18.13 1.41 8.33
N THR A 123 17.78 2.06 9.44
CA THR A 123 16.56 2.86 9.60
C THR A 123 16.90 4.18 10.27
N ALA A 124 16.10 5.21 10.02
CA ALA A 124 16.15 6.50 10.71
C ALA A 124 14.73 6.93 11.10
N ASP A 125 14.62 7.65 12.20
CA ASP A 125 13.38 8.36 12.53
C ASP A 125 13.33 9.68 11.76
N LEU A 126 12.15 10.17 11.41
CA LEU A 126 12.00 11.52 10.86
C LEU A 126 12.64 12.58 11.76
N ARG A 127 12.60 12.39 13.09
CA ARG A 127 13.27 13.27 14.07
C ARG A 127 14.77 13.35 13.83
N ASP A 128 15.42 12.23 13.50
CA ASP A 128 16.87 12.19 13.25
C ASP A 128 17.27 12.97 11.99
N ILE A 129 16.32 13.18 11.07
CA ILE A 129 16.56 13.91 9.81
C ILE A 129 16.29 15.42 9.98
N LEU A 130 15.46 15.80 10.95
CA LEU A 130 15.04 17.19 11.17
C LEU A 130 16.01 17.98 12.07
N VAL A 131 16.73 17.31 12.98
CA VAL A 131 17.56 17.92 14.04
C VAL A 131 19.03 17.70 13.75
#